data_AF-A0A5K4F2K2-F1
#
_entry.id   AF-A0A5K4F2K2-F1
#
_cell.length_a   1.000
_cell.length_b   1.000
_cell.length_c   1.000
_cell.angle_alpha   90.00
_cell.angle_beta   90.00
_cell.angle_gamma   90.00
#
_symmetry.space_group_name_H-M   'P 1'
#
loop_
_entity.id
_entity.type
_entity.pdbx_description
1 polymer ?
#
loop_
_entity_poly.entity_id
_entity_poly.type
_entity_poly.pdbx_seq_one_letter_code
_entity_poly.pdbx_strand_id
1 'polypeptide(L)'
;MREKFPDDALLTLLLAVGFLSMAMQKHIGSRHLAILQAVGFLGEYKRLRGDCQEVYYNIARACHQLLITHMAIHYYEKVLAMEPIGNNPEEKSVTNLHREAAFNLALLYRTNGNPAMARHILQKYVVI
;
A
#
# COMPACT_ATOMS: atom_id res chain seq x y z
N MET A 1 -13.20 -21.04 0.65
CA MET A 1 -11.81 -20.80 1.10
C MET A 1 -11.81 -19.93 2.36
N ARG A 2 -12.46 -18.76 2.36
CA ARG A 2 -12.59 -17.88 3.54
C ARG A 2 -13.30 -18.54 4.74
N GLU A 3 -14.33 -19.36 4.52
CA GLU A 3 -14.99 -20.14 5.60
C GLU A 3 -14.04 -21.14 6.30
N LYS A 4 -12.97 -21.56 5.63
CA LYS A 4 -11.98 -22.49 6.18
C LYS A 4 -10.84 -21.77 6.91
N PHE A 5 -10.57 -20.50 6.58
CA PHE A 5 -9.47 -19.70 7.14
C PHE A 5 -9.93 -18.24 7.34
N PRO A 6 -10.80 -17.98 8.33
CA PRO A 6 -11.43 -16.67 8.50
C PRO A 6 -10.44 -15.58 8.94
N ASP A 7 -9.36 -15.94 9.62
CA ASP A 7 -8.38 -15.01 10.20
C ASP A 7 -7.05 -14.94 9.43
N ASP A 8 -7.00 -15.48 8.21
CA ASP A 8 -5.81 -15.41 7.36
C ASP A 8 -5.70 -14.01 6.71
N ALA A 9 -4.74 -13.23 7.21
CA ALA A 9 -4.45 -11.89 6.71
C ALA A 9 -4.03 -11.91 5.23
N LEU A 10 -3.25 -12.89 4.79
CA LEU A 10 -2.78 -12.97 3.40
C LEU A 10 -3.95 -13.28 2.46
N LEU A 11 -4.82 -14.22 2.83
CA LEU A 11 -6.04 -14.51 2.06
C LEU A 11 -6.91 -13.26 1.92
N THR A 12 -7.06 -12.51 3.01
CA THR A 12 -7.83 -11.26 3.04
C THR A 12 -7.22 -10.19 2.12
N LEU A 13 -5.89 -10.04 2.13
CA LEU A 13 -5.18 -9.14 1.22
C LEU A 13 -5.36 -9.57 -0.25
N LEU A 14 -5.25 -10.85 -0.56
CA LEU A 14 -5.42 -11.37 -1.93
C LEU A 14 -6.84 -11.12 -2.46
N LEU A 15 -7.85 -11.26 -1.61
CA LEU A 15 -9.23 -10.88 -1.96
C LEU A 15 -9.32 -9.39 -2.29
N ALA A 16 -8.74 -8.52 -1.45
CA ALA A 16 -8.71 -7.08 -1.73
C ALA A 16 -8.06 -6.76 -3.09
N VAL A 17 -6.90 -7.35 -3.37
CA VAL A 17 -6.18 -7.16 -4.64
C VAL A 17 -6.99 -7.68 -5.83
N GLY A 18 -7.69 -8.81 -5.67
CA GLY A 18 -8.59 -9.34 -6.69
C GLY A 18 -9.71 -8.36 -7.03
N PHE A 19 -10.37 -7.79 -6.01
CA PHE A 19 -11.41 -6.77 -6.21
C PHE A 19 -10.86 -5.47 -6.80
N LEU A 20 -9.67 -5.01 -6.39
CA LEU A 20 -9.00 -3.87 -7.01
C LEU A 20 -8.74 -4.13 -8.50
N SER A 21 -8.26 -5.31 -8.83
CA SER A 21 -7.95 -5.69 -10.22
C SER A 21 -9.22 -5.73 -11.08
N MET A 22 -10.32 -6.29 -10.54
CA MET A 22 -11.64 -6.24 -11.19
C MET A 22 -12.13 -4.81 -11.39
N ALA A 23 -11.98 -3.94 -10.38
CA ALA A 23 -12.37 -2.54 -10.51
C ALA A 23 -11.62 -1.81 -11.65
N MET A 24 -10.39 -2.22 -11.97
CA MET A 24 -9.59 -1.64 -13.06
C MET A 24 -9.92 -2.21 -14.44
N GLN A 25 -10.72 -3.27 -14.55
CA GLN A 25 -11.12 -3.82 -15.85
C GLN A 25 -11.98 -2.81 -16.63
N LYS A 26 -11.85 -2.84 -17.96
CA LYS A 26 -12.58 -1.96 -18.89
C LYS A 26 -14.09 -2.24 -18.87
N HIS A 27 -14.47 -3.51 -18.72
CA HIS A 27 -15.85 -3.97 -18.74
C HIS A 27 -16.16 -4.67 -17.41
N ILE A 28 -16.84 -3.96 -16.51
CA ILE A 28 -17.31 -4.48 -15.23
C ILE A 28 -18.72 -3.97 -14.98
N GLY A 29 -19.57 -4.82 -14.38
CA GLY A 29 -20.96 -4.44 -14.07
C GLY A 29 -21.05 -3.23 -13.13
N SER A 30 -20.28 -3.23 -12.03
CA SER A 30 -20.18 -2.08 -11.12
C SER A 30 -18.78 -1.93 -10.53
N ARG A 31 -18.07 -0.90 -11.00
CA ARG A 31 -16.75 -0.53 -10.48
C ARG A 31 -16.82 -0.10 -9.00
N HIS A 32 -17.84 0.66 -8.62
CA HIS A 32 -17.99 1.15 -7.25
C HIS A 32 -18.17 0.02 -6.24
N LEU A 33 -18.94 -1.02 -6.59
CA LEU A 33 -19.10 -2.18 -5.70
C LEU A 33 -17.79 -2.95 -5.55
N ALA A 34 -17.04 -3.16 -6.63
CA ALA A 34 -15.73 -3.80 -6.55
C ALA A 34 -14.75 -3.00 -5.67
N ILE A 35 -14.72 -1.67 -5.81
CA ILE A 35 -13.90 -0.80 -4.95
C ILE A 35 -14.34 -0.92 -3.49
N LEU A 36 -15.64 -0.90 -3.20
CA LEU A 36 -16.16 -1.01 -1.84
C LEU A 36 -15.74 -2.34 -1.19
N GLN A 37 -15.82 -3.45 -1.95
CA GLN A 37 -15.35 -4.76 -1.48
C GLN A 37 -13.83 -4.74 -1.22
N ALA A 38 -13.04 -4.20 -2.14
CA ALA A 38 -11.60 -4.07 -1.95
C ALA A 38 -11.22 -3.29 -0.68
N VAL A 39 -11.87 -2.15 -0.45
CA VAL A 39 -11.65 -1.33 0.75
C VAL A 39 -12.06 -2.09 2.02
N GLY A 40 -13.19 -2.80 2.00
CA GLY A 40 -13.63 -3.63 3.11
C GLY A 40 -12.60 -4.71 3.47
N PHE A 41 -12.08 -5.43 2.48
CA PHE A 41 -11.04 -6.43 2.70
C PHE A 41 -9.71 -5.82 3.14
N LEU A 42 -9.31 -4.63 2.65
CA LEU A 42 -8.12 -3.94 3.16
C LEU A 42 -8.26 -3.54 4.63
N GLY A 43 -9.46 -3.10 5.04
CA GLY A 43 -9.75 -2.78 6.44
C GLY A 43 -9.63 -4.01 7.34
N GLU A 44 -10.17 -5.15 6.89
CA GLU A 44 -10.07 -6.42 7.61
C GLU A 44 -8.63 -6.94 7.66
N TYR A 45 -7.89 -6.86 6.55
CA TYR A 45 -6.47 -7.20 6.49
C TYR A 45 -5.66 -6.38 7.50
N LYS A 46 -5.90 -5.06 7.57
CA LYS A 46 -5.29 -4.20 8.59
C LYS A 46 -5.63 -4.66 10.01
N ARG A 47 -6.88 -5.04 10.27
CA ARG A 47 -7.33 -5.53 11.58
C ARG A 47 -6.60 -6.81 11.99
N LEU A 48 -6.45 -7.76 11.06
CA LEU A 48 -5.81 -9.06 11.30
C LEU A 48 -4.28 -8.96 11.42
N ARG A 49 -3.65 -8.16 10.54
CA ARG A 49 -2.17 -8.02 10.48
C ARG A 49 -1.62 -7.05 11.52
N GLY A 50 -2.42 -6.07 11.94
CA GLY A 50 -2.00 -5.00 12.84
C GLY A 50 -1.32 -3.83 12.14
N ASP A 51 -0.92 -2.83 12.91
CA ASP A 51 -0.29 -1.61 12.39
C ASP A 51 1.20 -1.83 12.11
N CYS A 52 1.57 -1.90 10.82
CA CYS A 52 2.97 -2.02 10.40
C CYS A 52 3.24 -1.43 9.01
N GLN A 53 4.53 -1.32 8.65
CA GLN A 53 4.93 -0.82 7.33
C GLN A 53 4.24 -1.54 6.17
N GLU A 54 4.18 -2.88 6.20
CA GLU A 54 3.54 -3.70 5.16
C GLU A 54 2.09 -3.29 4.91
N VAL A 55 1.31 -3.16 5.99
CA VAL A 55 -0.11 -2.82 5.90
C VAL A 55 -0.31 -1.43 5.32
N TYR A 56 0.41 -0.44 5.82
CA TYR A 56 0.27 0.93 5.33
C TYR A 56 0.80 1.10 3.91
N TYR A 57 1.85 0.37 3.54
CA TYR A 57 2.34 0.33 2.17
C TYR A 57 1.28 -0.23 1.23
N ASN A 58 0.67 -1.37 1.57
CA ASN A 58 -0.37 -2.00 0.76
C ASN A 58 -1.61 -1.10 0.60
N ILE A 59 -2.04 -0.41 1.67
CA ILE A 59 -3.12 0.58 1.59
C ILE A 59 -2.72 1.76 0.70
N ALA A 60 -1.50 2.28 0.83
CA ALA A 60 -0.99 3.36 -0.03
C ALA A 60 -0.96 2.93 -1.51
N ARG A 61 -0.54 1.69 -1.80
CA ARG A 61 -0.55 1.13 -3.17
C ARG A 61 -1.97 1.03 -3.72
N ALA A 62 -2.92 0.56 -2.92
CA ALA A 62 -4.33 0.50 -3.32
C ALA A 62 -4.90 1.90 -3.64
N CYS A 63 -4.66 2.88 -2.77
CA CYS A 63 -5.08 4.26 -3.00
C CYS A 63 -4.43 4.85 -4.25
N HIS A 64 -3.13 4.60 -4.47
CA HIS A 64 -2.40 5.06 -5.66
C HIS A 64 -3.03 4.46 -6.93
N GLN A 65 -3.31 3.15 -6.96
CA GLN A 65 -3.93 2.47 -8.10
C GLN A 65 -5.33 3.01 -8.42
N LEU A 66 -6.09 3.41 -7.39
CA LEU A 66 -7.42 4.03 -7.52
C LEU A 66 -7.37 5.54 -7.81
N LEU A 67 -6.18 6.13 -7.99
CA LEU A 67 -5.96 7.56 -8.19
C LEU A 67 -6.43 8.44 -7.01
N ILE A 68 -6.55 7.86 -5.82
CA ILE A 68 -6.82 8.59 -4.56
C ILE A 68 -5.47 9.10 -4.02
N THR A 69 -4.88 10.04 -4.76
CA THR A 69 -3.47 10.44 -4.62
C THR A 69 -3.15 11.05 -3.26
N HIS A 70 -4.05 11.86 -2.70
CA HIS A 70 -3.87 12.47 -1.37
C HIS A 70 -3.74 11.42 -0.26
N MET A 71 -4.58 10.37 -0.27
CA MET A 71 -4.47 9.26 0.68
C MET A 71 -3.21 8.44 0.44
N ALA A 72 -2.85 8.22 -0.82
CA ALA A 72 -1.62 7.50 -1.16
C ALA A 72 -0.38 8.20 -0.59
N ILE A 73 -0.27 9.53 -0.77
CA ILE A 73 0.81 10.35 -0.20
C ILE A 73 0.86 10.17 1.31
N HIS A 74 -0.28 10.40 2.00
CA HIS A 74 -0.37 10.29 3.45
C HIS A 74 0.14 8.93 3.96
N TYR A 75 -0.29 7.83 3.33
CA TYR A 75 0.12 6.50 3.78
C TYR A 75 1.54 6.12 3.40
N TYR A 76 2.10 6.58 2.26
CA TYR A 76 3.54 6.38 2.01
C TYR A 76 4.39 7.15 3.02
N GLU A 77 4.02 8.40 3.34
CA GLU A 77 4.71 9.18 4.38
C GLU A 77 4.63 8.49 5.74
N LYS A 78 3.48 7.89 6.05
CA LYS A 78 3.33 7.06 7.25
C LYS A 78 4.26 5.85 7.26
N VAL A 79 4.41 5.15 6.13
CA VAL A 79 5.40 4.05 6.01
C VAL A 79 6.82 4.57 6.26
N LEU A 80 7.17 5.73 5.70
CA LEU A 80 8.49 6.33 5.86
C LEU A 80 8.80 6.83 7.29
N ALA A 81 7.77 6.97 8.13
CA ALA A 81 7.89 7.38 9.52
C ALA A 81 7.84 6.19 10.50
N MET A 82 7.61 4.97 10.00
CA MET A 82 7.50 3.77 10.82
C MET A 82 8.78 2.95 10.77
N GLU A 83 9.09 2.26 11.87
CA GLU A 83 10.16 1.26 11.90
C GLU A 83 9.73 -0.05 11.21
N PRO A 84 10.64 -0.74 10.49
CA PRO A 84 10.39 -2.09 9.99
C PRO A 84 10.17 -3.09 11.13
N ILE A 85 9.40 -4.16 10.87
CA ILE A 85 9.20 -5.24 11.84
C ILE A 85 10.44 -6.14 11.90
N GLY A 86 10.95 -6.40 13.09
CA GLY A 86 12.00 -7.39 13.30
C GLY A 86 12.69 -7.18 14.63
N ASN A 87 13.18 -8.27 15.22
CA ASN A 87 13.91 -8.23 16.49
C ASN A 87 15.39 -7.90 16.31
N ASN A 88 15.93 -8.14 15.11
CA ASN A 88 17.32 -7.90 14.76
C ASN A 88 17.43 -7.10 13.44
N PRO A 89 18.63 -6.56 13.12
CA PRO A 89 18.83 -5.77 11.91
C PRO A 89 18.55 -6.53 10.60
N GLU A 90 18.78 -7.84 10.56
CA GLU A 90 18.59 -8.67 9.37
C GLU A 90 17.10 -8.82 9.05
N GLU A 91 16.28 -9.18 10.04
CA GLU A 91 14.82 -9.25 9.93
C GLU A 91 14.22 -7.90 9.53
N LYS A 92 14.67 -6.82 10.19
CA LYS A 92 14.24 -5.46 9.86
C LYS A 92 14.60 -5.10 8.42
N SER A 93 15.77 -5.51 7.94
CA SER A 93 16.18 -5.25 6.55
C SER A 93 15.24 -5.91 5.53
N VAL A 94 14.70 -7.09 5.83
CA VAL A 94 13.81 -7.83 4.93
C VAL A 94 12.41 -7.22 4.89
N THR A 95 11.93 -6.67 6.00
CA THR A 95 10.59 -6.07 6.11
C THR A 95 10.57 -4.56 5.84
N ASN A 96 11.75 -3.96 5.60
CA ASN A 96 11.91 -2.54 5.38
C ASN A 96 11.37 -2.12 4.00
N LEU A 97 10.26 -1.40 3.98
CA LEU A 97 9.61 -0.91 2.76
C LEU A 97 9.89 0.58 2.48
N HIS A 98 10.88 1.19 3.13
CA HIS A 98 11.19 2.61 2.96
C HIS A 98 11.54 2.96 1.51
N ARG A 99 12.30 2.11 0.82
CA ARG A 99 12.77 2.40 -0.55
C ARG A 99 11.61 2.36 -1.54
N GLU A 100 10.74 1.36 -1.41
CA GLU A 100 9.55 1.15 -2.22
C GLU A 100 8.52 2.26 -1.99
N ALA A 101 8.29 2.64 -0.73
CA ALA A 101 7.41 3.74 -0.38
C ALA A 101 7.94 5.07 -0.92
N ALA A 102 9.23 5.36 -0.73
CA ALA A 102 9.88 6.57 -1.21
C ALA A 102 9.83 6.68 -2.73
N PHE A 103 10.11 5.58 -3.45
CA PHE A 103 10.04 5.56 -4.90
C PHE A 103 8.62 5.88 -5.41
N ASN A 104 7.61 5.22 -4.85
CA ASN A 104 6.21 5.46 -5.24
C ASN A 104 5.71 6.86 -4.86
N LEU A 105 6.16 7.40 -3.73
CA LEU A 105 5.87 8.76 -3.32
C LEU A 105 6.51 9.78 -4.27
N ALA A 106 7.76 9.54 -4.70
CA ALA A 106 8.43 10.38 -5.70
C ALA A 106 7.71 10.37 -7.05
N LEU A 107 7.13 9.23 -7.48
CA LEU A 107 6.28 9.16 -8.66
C LEU A 107 5.06 10.08 -8.53
N LEU A 108 4.38 10.07 -7.37
CA LEU A 108 3.24 10.95 -7.11
C LEU A 108 3.64 12.42 -7.12
N TYR A 109 4.74 12.78 -6.45
CA TYR A 109 5.24 14.17 -6.47
C TYR A 109 5.57 14.65 -7.88
N ARG A 110 6.18 13.79 -8.71
CA ARG A 110 6.46 14.12 -10.11
C ARG A 110 5.18 14.34 -10.90
N THR A 111 4.21 13.43 -10.80
CA THR A 111 2.92 13.54 -11.51
C THR A 111 2.12 14.76 -11.07
N ASN A 112 2.23 15.16 -9.81
CA ASN A 112 1.58 16.35 -9.26
C ASN A 112 2.37 17.66 -9.53
N GLY A 113 3.42 17.63 -10.38
CA GLY A 113 4.17 18.83 -10.77
C GLY A 113 5.20 19.31 -9.74
N ASN A 114 5.61 18.47 -8.78
CA ASN A 114 6.65 18.77 -7.79
C ASN A 114 7.91 17.89 -7.97
N PRO A 115 8.71 18.11 -9.03
CA PRO A 115 9.91 17.33 -9.29
C PRO A 115 11.03 17.58 -8.26
N ALA A 116 11.03 18.75 -7.60
CA ALA A 116 11.97 19.07 -6.55
C ALA A 116 11.79 18.14 -5.34
N MET A 117 10.54 17.97 -4.88
CA MET A 117 10.24 17.05 -3.78
C MET A 117 10.48 15.59 -4.18
N ALA A 118 10.14 15.21 -5.42
CA ALA A 118 10.45 13.87 -5.92
C ALA A 118 11.96 13.57 -5.86
N ARG A 119 12.82 14.52 -6.28
CA ARG A 119 14.27 14.38 -6.20
C ARG A 119 14.76 14.28 -4.75
N HIS A 120 14.24 15.13 -3.86
CA HIS A 120 14.59 15.12 -2.45
C HIS A 120 14.32 13.75 -1.80
N ILE A 121 13.13 13.18 -2.03
CA ILE A 121 12.75 11.87 -1.49
C ILE A 121 13.67 10.76 -2.02
N LEU A 122 13.95 10.75 -3.33
CA LEU A 122 14.83 9.74 -3.92
C LEU A 122 16.25 9.81 -3.37
N GLN A 123 16.82 11.02 -3.22
CA GLN A 123 18.15 11.21 -2.66
C GLN A 123 18.24 10.77 -1.21
N LYS A 124 17.18 10.99 -0.42
CA LYS A 124 17.15 10.65 1.00
C LYS A 124 17.03 9.14 1.26
N TYR A 125 16.25 8.41 0.44
CA TYR A 125 15.85 7.04 0.77
C TYR A 125 16.27 5.97 -0.25
N VAL A 126 16.64 6.33 -1.49
CA VAL A 126 16.82 5.35 -2.57
C VAL A 126 18.28 5.21 -3.02
N VAL A 127 19.06 6.30 -2.95
CA VAL A 127 20.48 6.33 -3.33
C VAL A 127 21.32 5.50 -2.35
N ILE A 128 22.25 4.71 -2.89
CA ILE A 128 23.17 3.80 -2.18
C ILE A 128 24.47 4.55 -1.87
#